data_AF-A0A401ICM0-F1
#
_entry.id   AF-A0A401ICM0-F1
#
_cell.length_a   1.000
_cell.length_b   1.000
_cell.length_c   1.000
_cell.angle_alpha   90.00
_cell.angle_beta   90.00
_cell.angle_gamma   90.00
#
_symmetry.space_group_name_H-M   'P 1'
#
loop_
_entity.id
_entity.type
_entity.pdbx_description
1 polymer ?
#
loop_
_entity_poly.entity_id
_entity_poly.type
_entity_poly.pdbx_seq_one_letter_code
_entity_poly.pdbx_strand_id
1 'polypeptide(L)'
;MDDLPQEVKQLLLKAAENWENTDLSEHYIEQALHQAGDNLDVLIGAYRFFFYKNKPTIALTIAKKVLNIIQESEKLPIEWSQLHLILANRQDESLIRLYINAYAAQGFILAKLGQLEAAKLITQRVKEIDHHRESCATTVFDVLTATPDQDD
;
A
#
# COMPACT_ATOMS: atom_id res chain seq x y z
N MET A 1 7.79 -4.52 16.37
CA MET A 1 8.99 -4.14 15.60
C MET A 1 10.22 -4.94 16.06
N ASP A 2 10.03 -6.13 16.65
CA ASP A 2 11.09 -6.87 17.32
C ASP A 2 11.30 -8.21 16.62
N ASP A 3 11.92 -8.19 15.43
CA ASP A 3 12.93 -9.18 15.00
C ASP A 3 13.56 -8.87 13.63
N LEU A 4 13.60 -7.59 13.21
CA LEU A 4 14.26 -7.27 11.94
C LEU A 4 15.79 -7.31 12.13
N PRO A 5 16.54 -8.08 11.32
CA PRO A 5 17.99 -8.14 11.42
C PRO A 5 18.61 -6.75 11.37
N GLN A 6 19.67 -6.54 12.15
CA GLN A 6 20.31 -5.23 12.27
C GLN A 6 20.82 -4.74 10.91
N GLU A 7 21.26 -5.66 10.05
CA GLU A 7 21.72 -5.41 8.69
C GLU A 7 20.59 -4.80 7.84
N VAL A 8 19.37 -5.33 7.93
CA VAL A 8 18.22 -4.80 7.18
C VAL A 8 17.86 -3.39 7.68
N LYS A 9 17.86 -3.17 9.00
CA LYS A 9 17.64 -1.82 9.57
C LYS A 9 18.68 -0.82 9.05
N GLN A 10 19.95 -1.21 8.98
CA GLN A 10 21.02 -0.38 8.44
C GLN A 10 20.84 -0.08 6.95
N LEU A 11 20.40 -1.05 6.14
CA LEU A 11 20.10 -0.83 4.73
C LEU A 11 18.98 0.18 4.54
N LEU A 12 17.88 0.06 5.30
CA LEU A 12 16.77 1.03 5.25
C LEU A 12 17.22 2.44 5.67
N LEU A 13 18.07 2.56 6.70
CA LEU A 13 18.64 3.83 7.10
C LEU A 13 19.51 4.43 6.00
N LYS A 14 20.40 3.64 5.39
CA LYS A 14 21.25 4.09 4.28
C LYS A 14 20.43 4.54 3.07
N ALA A 15 19.32 3.87 2.77
CA ALA A 15 18.40 4.30 1.72
C ALA A 15 17.83 5.69 2.00
N ALA A 16 17.43 5.96 3.25
CA ALA A 16 16.92 7.26 3.66
C ALA A 16 18.00 8.35 3.67
N GLU A 17 19.20 8.05 4.16
CA GLU A 17 20.35 8.99 4.17
C GLU A 17 20.79 9.38 2.75
N ASN A 18 20.64 8.47 1.80
CA ASN A 18 21.01 8.69 0.40
C ASN A 18 19.80 9.06 -0.46
N TRP A 19 18.74 9.63 0.12
CA TRP A 19 17.50 9.94 -0.59
C TRP A 19 17.73 10.71 -1.89
N GLU A 20 18.61 11.71 -1.94
CA GLU A 20 18.85 12.48 -3.18
C GLU A 20 19.55 11.66 -4.28
N ASN A 21 20.30 10.61 -3.91
CA ASN A 21 20.90 9.68 -4.86
C ASN A 21 19.97 8.50 -5.12
N THR A 22 19.12 8.64 -6.14
CA THR A 22 18.09 7.64 -6.47
C THR A 22 18.68 6.25 -6.70
N ASP A 23 19.73 6.11 -7.50
CA ASP A 23 20.31 4.80 -7.80
C ASP A 23 20.85 4.11 -6.55
N LEU A 24 21.55 4.87 -5.69
CA LEU A 24 22.13 4.34 -4.47
C LEU A 24 21.07 4.01 -3.39
N SER A 25 20.08 4.88 -3.22
CA SER A 25 18.98 4.66 -2.26
C SER A 25 18.12 3.47 -2.65
N GLU A 26 17.82 3.31 -3.94
CA GLU A 26 17.11 2.14 -4.47
C GLU A 26 17.89 0.86 -4.24
N HIS A 27 19.19 0.87 -4.54
CA HIS A 27 20.04 -0.28 -4.31
C HIS A 27 20.01 -0.78 -2.85
N TYR A 28 19.96 0.13 -1.88
CA TYR A 28 19.82 -0.23 -0.48
C TYR A 28 18.43 -0.82 -0.15
N ILE A 29 17.35 -0.29 -0.74
CA ILE A 29 16.00 -0.85 -0.58
C ILE A 29 15.91 -2.26 -1.19
N GLU A 30 16.50 -2.49 -2.36
CA GLU A 30 16.52 -3.80 -3.01
C GLU A 30 17.28 -4.83 -2.17
N GLN A 31 18.43 -4.47 -1.60
CA GLN A 31 19.15 -5.32 -0.67
C GLN A 31 18.33 -5.63 0.58
N ALA A 32 17.65 -4.61 1.15
CA ALA A 32 16.80 -4.80 2.32
C ALA A 32 15.65 -5.77 2.02
N LEU A 33 15.01 -5.63 0.86
CA LEU A 33 13.94 -6.53 0.38
C LEU A 33 14.44 -7.96 0.21
N HIS A 34 15.62 -8.15 -0.39
CA HIS A 34 16.21 -9.46 -0.59
C HIS A 34 16.51 -10.17 0.75
N GLN A 35 17.02 -9.43 1.74
CA GLN A 35 17.37 -9.98 3.05
C GLN A 35 16.14 -10.23 3.95
N ALA A 36 15.11 -9.38 3.85
CA ALA A 36 13.95 -9.45 4.73
C ALA A 36 12.84 -10.40 4.23
N GLY A 37 12.91 -10.85 2.97
CA GLY A 37 11.94 -11.78 2.38
C GLY A 37 10.51 -11.20 2.37
N ASP A 38 9.64 -11.82 3.16
CA ASP A 38 8.21 -11.48 3.25
C ASP A 38 7.86 -10.66 4.50
N ASN A 39 8.87 -10.05 5.14
CA ASN A 39 8.64 -9.16 6.27
C ASN A 39 7.80 -7.94 5.85
N LEU A 40 6.59 -7.84 6.42
CA LEU A 40 5.60 -6.82 6.06
C LEU A 40 6.09 -5.40 6.34
N ASP A 41 6.82 -5.15 7.43
CA ASP A 41 7.32 -3.81 7.77
C ASP A 41 8.28 -3.29 6.69
N VAL A 42 9.16 -4.16 6.17
CA VAL A 42 10.10 -3.81 5.09
C VAL A 42 9.36 -3.59 3.77
N LEU A 43 8.40 -4.45 3.44
CA LEU A 43 7.59 -4.29 2.23
C LEU A 43 6.79 -2.97 2.25
N ILE A 44 6.24 -2.59 3.41
CA ILE A 44 5.53 -1.32 3.58
C ILE A 44 6.47 -0.13 3.37
N GLY A 45 7.64 -0.16 3.99
CA GLY A 45 8.66 0.86 3.80
C GLY A 45 9.07 0.99 2.34
N ALA A 46 9.29 -0.14 1.67
CA ALA A 46 9.71 -0.19 0.27
C ALA A 46 8.65 0.35 -0.69
N TYR A 47 7.38 -0.05 -0.60
CA TYR A 47 6.37 0.49 -1.54
C TYR A 47 6.20 2.00 -1.33
N ARG A 48 6.25 2.50 -0.09
CA ARG A 48 6.18 3.94 0.21
C ARG A 48 7.37 4.67 -0.39
N PHE A 49 8.57 4.13 -0.21
CA PHE A 49 9.79 4.66 -0.81
C PHE A 49 9.65 4.79 -2.34
N PHE A 50 9.27 3.71 -3.04
CA PHE A 50 9.12 3.74 -4.50
C PHE A 50 7.97 4.63 -4.96
N PHE A 51 6.90 4.72 -4.17
CA PHE A 51 5.79 5.63 -4.44
C PHE A 51 6.26 7.10 -4.43
N TYR A 52 6.97 7.52 -3.38
CA TYR A 52 7.52 8.88 -3.26
C TYR A 52 8.65 9.16 -4.27
N LYS A 53 9.41 8.14 -4.67
CA LYS A 53 10.38 8.21 -5.78
C LYS A 53 9.75 8.28 -7.18
N ASN A 54 8.42 8.40 -7.28
CA ASN A 54 7.70 8.40 -8.54
C ASN A 54 7.97 7.15 -9.39
N LYS A 55 8.10 5.99 -8.74
CA LYS A 55 8.16 4.66 -9.37
C LYS A 55 6.91 3.84 -9.06
N PRO A 56 5.72 4.29 -9.51
CA PRO A 56 4.44 3.71 -9.12
C PRO A 56 4.28 2.25 -9.54
N THR A 57 4.89 1.82 -10.65
CA THR A 57 4.83 0.41 -11.08
C THR A 57 5.50 -0.53 -10.07
N ILE A 58 6.66 -0.15 -9.54
CA ILE A 58 7.37 -0.94 -8.52
C ILE A 58 6.57 -0.91 -7.21
N ALA A 59 6.10 0.28 -6.81
CA ALA A 59 5.26 0.42 -5.62
C ALA A 59 4.00 -0.45 -5.69
N LEU A 60 3.34 -0.52 -6.85
CA LEU A 60 2.16 -1.35 -7.06
C LEU A 60 2.46 -2.84 -6.86
N THR A 61 3.58 -3.32 -7.40
CA THR A 61 4.00 -4.72 -7.26
C THR A 61 4.20 -5.09 -5.79
N ILE A 62 4.86 -4.22 -5.02
CA ILE A 62 5.11 -4.47 -3.60
C ILE A 62 3.81 -4.37 -2.78
N ALA A 63 2.96 -3.38 -3.05
CA ALA A 63 1.65 -3.25 -2.38
C ALA A 63 0.77 -4.50 -2.61
N LYS A 64 0.76 -5.04 -3.83
CA LYS A 64 0.07 -6.31 -4.14
C LYS A 64 0.67 -7.50 -3.38
N LYS A 65 2.00 -7.54 -3.24
CA LYS A 65 2.67 -8.59 -2.44
C LYS A 65 2.24 -8.54 -0.97
N VAL A 66 2.17 -7.35 -0.37
CA VAL A 66 1.66 -7.15 1.00
C VAL A 66 0.23 -7.67 1.14
N LEU A 67 -0.66 -7.33 0.19
CA LEU A 67 -2.04 -7.79 0.20
C LEU A 67 -2.13 -9.32 0.13
N ASN A 68 -1.36 -9.95 -0.76
CA ASN A 68 -1.36 -11.41 -0.91
C ASN A 68 -0.87 -12.12 0.36
N ILE A 69 0.22 -11.64 0.98
CA ILE A 69 0.75 -12.23 2.21
C ILE A 69 -0.31 -12.20 3.31
N ILE A 70 -0.96 -11.05 3.51
CA ILE A 70 -1.98 -10.91 4.56
C ILE A 70 -3.23 -11.73 4.21
N GLN A 71 -3.63 -11.76 2.95
CA GLN A 71 -4.73 -12.58 2.47
C GLN A 71 -4.51 -14.07 2.77
N GLU A 72 -3.31 -14.58 2.53
CA GLU A 72 -2.95 -15.97 2.82
C GLU A 72 -2.87 -16.23 4.33
N SER A 73 -2.20 -15.37 5.10
CA SER A 73 -2.02 -15.57 6.54
C SER A 73 -3.34 -15.52 7.30
N GLU A 74 -4.23 -14.60 6.92
CA GLU A 74 -5.54 -14.39 7.54
C GLU A 74 -6.66 -15.21 6.87
N LYS A 75 -6.32 -16.01 5.85
CA LYS A 75 -7.26 -16.84 5.06
C LYS A 75 -8.45 -16.03 4.53
N LEU A 76 -8.17 -14.82 4.04
CA LEU A 76 -9.21 -13.91 3.57
C LEU A 76 -9.80 -14.39 2.22
N PRO A 77 -11.14 -14.37 2.08
CA PRO A 77 -11.79 -14.75 0.83
C PRO A 77 -11.51 -13.72 -0.27
N ILE A 78 -11.58 -14.18 -1.53
CA ILE A 78 -11.39 -13.33 -2.71
C ILE A 78 -12.67 -12.53 -3.02
N GLU A 79 -13.84 -13.14 -2.77
CA GLU A 79 -15.13 -12.54 -3.06
C GLU A 79 -15.40 -11.33 -2.16
N TRP A 80 -15.64 -10.16 -2.76
CA TRP A 80 -15.84 -8.91 -2.03
C TRP A 80 -17.00 -8.99 -1.02
N SER A 81 -18.10 -9.65 -1.39
CA SER A 81 -19.27 -9.82 -0.51
C SER A 81 -18.95 -10.55 0.79
N GLN A 82 -17.89 -11.37 0.83
CA GLN A 82 -17.42 -12.02 2.04
C GLN A 82 -16.28 -11.24 2.69
N LEU A 83 -15.35 -10.75 1.86
CA LEU A 83 -14.17 -10.02 2.31
C LEU A 83 -14.56 -8.75 3.09
N HIS A 84 -15.49 -7.95 2.58
CA HIS A 84 -15.85 -6.67 3.20
C HIS A 84 -16.37 -6.85 4.64
N LEU A 85 -17.17 -7.89 4.92
CA LEU A 85 -17.68 -8.18 6.25
C LEU A 85 -16.54 -8.51 7.23
N ILE A 86 -15.56 -9.30 6.79
CA ILE A 86 -14.41 -9.67 7.62
C ILE A 86 -13.55 -8.44 7.90
N LEU A 87 -13.24 -7.67 6.86
CA LEU A 87 -12.46 -6.45 7.01
C LEU A 87 -13.16 -5.44 7.92
N ALA A 88 -14.48 -5.26 7.79
CA ALA A 88 -15.27 -4.36 8.62
C ALA A 88 -15.35 -4.78 10.09
N ASN A 89 -15.50 -6.08 10.36
CA ASN A 89 -15.61 -6.59 11.72
C ASN A 89 -14.27 -6.67 12.47
N ARG A 90 -13.14 -6.73 11.73
CA ARG A 90 -11.79 -6.96 12.28
C ARG A 90 -10.86 -5.76 12.09
N GLN A 91 -11.37 -4.57 11.85
CA GLN A 91 -10.56 -3.37 11.56
C GLN A 91 -9.55 -3.04 12.67
N ASP A 92 -9.86 -3.40 13.91
CA ASP A 92 -8.99 -3.17 15.07
C ASP A 92 -7.77 -4.09 15.10
N GLU A 93 -7.74 -5.16 14.31
CA GLU A 93 -6.61 -6.07 14.22
C GLU A 93 -5.51 -5.48 13.33
N SER A 94 -4.26 -5.51 13.81
CA SER A 94 -3.13 -4.85 13.14
C SER A 94 -2.91 -5.30 11.70
N LEU A 95 -3.03 -6.59 11.40
CA LEU A 95 -2.86 -7.12 10.04
C LEU A 95 -4.01 -6.73 9.11
N ILE A 96 -5.25 -6.70 9.63
CA ILE A 96 -6.42 -6.29 8.86
C ILE A 96 -6.37 -4.79 8.55
N ARG A 97 -6.03 -3.96 9.54
CA ARG A 97 -5.79 -2.53 9.33
C ARG A 97 -4.69 -2.28 8.29
N LEU A 98 -3.64 -3.09 8.32
CA LEU A 98 -2.58 -3.03 7.34
C LEU A 98 -3.07 -3.42 5.93
N TYR A 99 -3.87 -4.47 5.80
CA TYR A 99 -4.49 -4.86 4.54
C TYR A 99 -5.35 -3.72 3.96
N ILE A 100 -6.22 -3.11 4.77
CA ILE A 100 -7.08 -2.00 4.34
C ILE A 100 -6.24 -0.83 3.84
N ASN A 101 -5.18 -0.47 4.56
CA ASN A 101 -4.28 0.62 4.16
C ASN A 101 -3.49 0.29 2.88
N ALA A 102 -2.99 -0.94 2.72
CA ALA A 102 -2.32 -1.38 1.50
C ALA A 102 -3.29 -1.42 0.30
N TYR A 103 -4.55 -1.78 0.53
CA TYR A 103 -5.59 -1.80 -0.50
C TYR A 103 -5.95 -0.38 -0.93
N ALA A 104 -6.08 0.56 0.01
CA ALA A 104 -6.22 1.99 -0.29
C ALA A 104 -5.04 2.52 -1.13
N ALA A 105 -3.81 2.20 -0.71
CA ALA A 105 -2.60 2.61 -1.43
C ALA A 105 -2.54 2.01 -2.84
N GLN A 106 -2.96 0.76 -3.03
CA GLN A 106 -3.09 0.15 -4.37
C GLN A 106 -4.01 0.99 -5.26
N GLY A 107 -5.17 1.40 -4.75
CA GLY A 107 -6.10 2.27 -5.46
C GLY A 107 -5.45 3.60 -5.87
N PHE A 108 -4.73 4.25 -4.96
CA PHE A 108 -4.02 5.50 -5.24
C PHE A 108 -2.92 5.32 -6.29
N ILE A 109 -2.11 4.26 -6.17
CA ILE A 109 -1.04 3.97 -7.14
C ILE A 109 -1.61 3.69 -8.52
N LEU A 110 -2.73 2.96 -8.62
CA LEU A 110 -3.43 2.72 -9.89
C LEU A 110 -3.96 4.00 -10.51
N ALA A 111 -4.50 4.92 -9.72
CA ALA A 111 -4.90 6.24 -10.20
C ALA A 111 -3.72 7.00 -10.82
N LYS A 112 -2.57 6.98 -10.14
CA LYS A 112 -1.32 7.60 -10.61
C LYS A 112 -0.78 6.98 -11.91
N LEU A 113 -1.09 5.71 -12.15
CA LEU A 113 -0.77 4.97 -13.38
C LEU A 113 -1.81 5.15 -14.49
N GLY A 114 -2.87 5.95 -14.27
CA GLY A 114 -3.95 6.15 -15.23
C GLY A 114 -4.96 4.99 -15.30
N GLN A 115 -4.89 4.01 -14.40
CA GLN A 115 -5.84 2.89 -14.33
C GLN A 115 -7.06 3.29 -13.50
N LEU A 116 -7.80 4.29 -13.99
CA LEU A 116 -8.82 5.01 -13.22
C LEU A 116 -9.98 4.11 -12.76
N GLU A 117 -10.46 3.21 -13.61
CA GLU A 117 -11.59 2.34 -13.25
C GLU A 117 -11.23 1.36 -12.14
N ALA A 118 -10.04 0.75 -12.21
CA ALA A 118 -9.54 -0.11 -11.14
C ALA A 118 -9.31 0.68 -9.84
N ALA A 119 -8.77 1.90 -9.95
CA ALA A 119 -8.56 2.78 -8.81
C ALA A 119 -9.88 3.17 -8.13
N LYS A 120 -10.90 3.58 -8.91
CA LYS A 120 -12.25 3.89 -8.42
C LYS A 120 -12.86 2.71 -7.69
N LEU A 121 -12.85 1.53 -8.29
CA LEU A 121 -13.41 0.33 -7.67
C LEU A 121 -12.77 0.04 -6.31
N ILE A 122 -11.44 0.07 -6.23
CA ILE A 122 -10.70 -0.23 -5.00
C ILE A 122 -10.98 0.83 -3.92
N THR A 123 -10.92 2.10 -4.30
CA THR A 123 -11.10 3.21 -3.35
C THR A 123 -12.54 3.31 -2.85
N GLN A 124 -13.53 2.99 -3.70
CA GLN A 124 -14.93 2.82 -3.29
C GLN A 124 -15.07 1.74 -2.24
N ARG A 125 -14.51 0.55 -2.52
CA ARG A 125 -14.54 -0.61 -1.62
C ARG A 125 -13.92 -0.32 -0.26
N VAL A 126 -12.78 0.35 -0.22
CA VAL A 126 -12.16 0.74 1.05
C VAL A 126 -13.00 1.79 1.77
N LYS A 127 -13.59 2.76 1.06
CA LYS A 127 -14.48 3.78 1.64
C LYS A 127 -15.73 3.16 2.31
N GLU A 128 -16.22 2.02 1.83
CA GLU A 128 -17.32 1.26 2.47
C GLU A 128 -16.94 0.70 3.85
N ILE A 129 -15.63 0.56 4.13
CA ILE A 129 -15.08 -0.04 5.35
C ILE A 129 -14.52 1.05 6.28
N ASP A 130 -13.67 1.93 5.75
CA ASP A 130 -12.94 2.95 6.50
C ASP A 130 -13.81 4.17 6.85
N HIS A 131 -14.70 3.99 7.82
CA HIS A 131 -15.65 5.02 8.27
C HIS A 131 -14.95 6.22 8.94
N HIS A 132 -13.78 6.00 9.54
CA HIS A 132 -13.00 7.03 10.22
C HIS A 132 -12.07 7.82 9.29
N ARG A 133 -12.02 7.46 7.99
CA ARG A 133 -11.15 8.09 6.98
C ARG A 133 -9.67 8.05 7.39
N GLU A 134 -9.23 6.93 7.95
CA GLU A 134 -7.84 6.72 8.34
C GLU A 134 -6.93 6.46 7.13
N SER A 135 -7.50 6.05 6.00
CA SER A 135 -6.80 5.78 4.75
C SER A 135 -7.00 6.89 3.71
N CYS A 136 -6.16 6.86 2.66
CA CYS A 136 -6.29 7.79 1.53
C CYS A 136 -7.49 7.51 0.60
N ALA A 137 -8.19 6.39 0.77
CA ALA A 137 -9.15 5.90 -0.21
C ALA A 137 -10.30 6.87 -0.47
N THR A 138 -10.88 7.46 0.57
CA THR A 138 -12.03 8.37 0.41
C THR A 138 -11.66 9.59 -0.42
N THR A 139 -10.53 10.24 -0.12
CA THR A 139 -10.05 11.40 -0.89
C THR A 139 -9.78 11.03 -2.34
N VAL A 140 -9.11 9.89 -2.59
CA VAL A 140 -8.82 9.45 -3.96
C VAL A 140 -10.10 9.14 -4.73
N PHE A 141 -11.06 8.44 -4.12
CA PHE A 141 -12.35 8.16 -4.74
C PHE A 141 -13.08 9.45 -5.11
N ASP A 142 -13.20 10.38 -4.16
CA ASP A 142 -13.91 11.63 -4.36
C ASP A 142 -13.30 12.44 -5.52
N VAL A 143 -11.96 12.52 -5.62
CA VAL A 143 -11.25 13.16 -6.75
C VAL A 143 -11.50 12.44 -8.08
N LEU A 144 -11.50 11.10 -8.09
CA LEU A 144 -11.71 10.32 -9.32
C LEU A 144 -13.16 10.38 -9.82
N THR A 145 -14.12 10.69 -8.95
CA THR A 145 -15.55 10.76 -9.28
C THR A 145 -16.09 12.18 -9.37
N ALA A 146 -15.29 13.18 -9.01
CA ALA A 146 -15.65 14.57 -9.21
C ALA A 146 -15.95 14.78 -10.70
N THR A 147 -17.18 15.18 -11.01
CA THR A 147 -17.44 15.80 -12.30
C THR A 147 -16.67 17.11 -12.33
N PRO A 148 -16.02 17.47 -13.45
CA PRO A 148 -15.65 18.86 -13.62
C PRO A 148 -16.95 19.63 -13.46
N ASP A 149 -17.04 20.49 -12.43
CA ASP A 149 -18.09 21.50 -12.42
C ASP A 149 -17.99 22.18 -13.79
N GLN A 150 -19.15 22.31 -14.45
CA GLN A 150 -19.27 23.23 -15.56
C GLN A 150 -18.98 24.59 -14.94
N ASP A 151 -17.72 25.03 -15.04
CA ASP A 151 -17.33 26.41 -14.80
C ASP A 151 -18.14 27.26 -15.81
N ASP A 152 -19.29 27.76 -15.36
CA ASP A 152 -20.02 28.89 -15.96
C ASP A 152 -19.25 30.20 -15.69
#